data_AF-A0A7J4HX11-F1
#
_entry.id   AF-A0A7J4HX11-F1
#
_cell.length_a   1.000
_cell.length_b   1.000
_cell.length_c   1.000
_cell.angle_alpha   90.00
_cell.angle_beta   90.00
_cell.angle_gamma   90.00
#
_symmetry.space_group_name_H-M   'P 1'
#
loop_
_entity.id
_entity.type
_entity.pdbx_description
1 polymer ?
#
loop_
_entity_poly.entity_id
_entity_poly.type
_entity_poly.pdbx_seq_one_letter_code
_entity_poly.pdbx_strand_id
1 'polypeptide(L)'
;MGLWDILKGIIPEKLINIEIDNRKIEISNSTIVVGKQTINDSKLVEQVLNKLEEFKDKESFPCQVVHKDLDESYSEYEDLSLNQKESIRQLKLILPSEDVECILMARRVKRAFDKKLDNAKELHLDLEKQYPEKGYKVFNLVGGGYFDEMILPFVDVFKAEYEDKYIEKFRDFYYNLLKFFPLAFFVGNGTTPEKLKEGLLARLKLGGVPFVRLHAIGKHNIEKVEKVVSELQIEENYITKDNRFASPNGLKAQIYEIRTSEKPKD
;
A
#
# COMPACT_ATOMS: atom_id res chain seq x y z
N MET A 1 -37.76 -20.45 -14.60
CA MET A 1 -36.70 -19.55 -14.13
C MET A 1 -35.95 -19.07 -15.35
N GLY A 2 -36.03 -17.77 -15.63
CA GLY A 2 -35.41 -17.20 -16.83
C GLY A 2 -33.93 -16.94 -16.58
N LEU A 3 -33.14 -16.81 -17.66
CA LEU A 3 -31.73 -16.36 -17.62
C LEU A 3 -31.55 -15.08 -16.76
N TRP A 4 -32.60 -14.25 -16.72
CA TRP A 4 -32.72 -13.02 -15.93
C TRP A 4 -32.72 -13.21 -14.40
N ASP A 5 -33.18 -14.35 -13.89
CA ASP A 5 -33.20 -14.62 -12.44
C ASP A 5 -31.81 -15.01 -11.91
N ILE A 6 -30.93 -15.50 -12.80
CA ILE A 6 -29.54 -15.88 -12.47
C ILE A 6 -28.62 -14.64 -12.50
N LEU A 7 -28.92 -13.65 -13.35
CA LEU A 7 -28.10 -12.45 -13.53
C LEU A 7 -28.29 -11.38 -12.45
N LYS A 8 -29.41 -11.40 -11.71
CA LYS A 8 -29.68 -10.48 -10.58
C LYS A 8 -28.68 -10.61 -9.41
N GLY A 9 -27.93 -11.69 -9.33
CA GLY A 9 -26.95 -11.93 -8.26
C GLY A 9 -25.49 -11.60 -8.62
N ILE A 10 -25.19 -11.29 -9.89
CA ILE A 10 -23.79 -11.28 -10.39
C ILE A 10 -23.36 -9.90 -10.93
N ILE A 11 -24.31 -9.05 -11.34
CA ILE A 11 -24.04 -7.69 -11.78
C ILE A 11 -24.70 -6.77 -10.75
N PRO A 12 -23.96 -5.91 -10.04
CA PRO A 12 -24.58 -4.92 -9.17
C PRO A 12 -25.56 -4.11 -10.03
N GLU A 13 -26.71 -3.71 -9.49
CA GLU A 13 -27.72 -2.88 -10.17
C GLU A 13 -27.20 -1.48 -10.62
N LYS A 14 -25.89 -1.28 -10.70
CA LYS A 14 -25.22 0.01 -10.69
C LYS A 14 -24.33 0.20 -11.91
N LEU A 15 -24.45 1.42 -12.45
CA LEU A 15 -23.67 2.04 -13.52
C LEU A 15 -22.21 1.55 -13.58
N ILE A 16 -21.77 1.12 -14.76
CA ILE A 16 -20.35 1.01 -15.09
C ILE A 16 -19.92 2.36 -15.67
N ASN A 17 -19.04 3.09 -14.98
CA ASN A 17 -18.41 4.31 -15.49
C ASN A 17 -17.02 3.96 -16.04
N ILE A 18 -16.73 4.27 -17.30
CA ILE A 18 -15.41 4.09 -17.92
C ILE A 18 -14.95 5.44 -18.45
N GLU A 19 -13.74 5.90 -18.09
CA GLU A 19 -13.18 7.13 -18.63
C GLU A 19 -12.07 6.81 -19.65
N ILE A 20 -12.30 7.15 -20.92
CA ILE A 20 -11.34 6.98 -22.02
C ILE A 20 -11.20 8.31 -22.74
N ASP A 21 -9.98 8.82 -22.86
CA ASP A 21 -9.67 10.07 -23.58
C ASP A 21 -10.55 11.27 -23.16
N ASN A 22 -10.71 11.48 -21.84
CA ASN A 22 -11.59 12.49 -21.22
C ASN A 22 -13.09 12.33 -21.56
N ARG A 23 -13.54 11.15 -21.97
CA ARG A 23 -14.95 10.84 -22.21
C ARG A 23 -15.44 9.82 -21.19
N LYS A 24 -16.47 10.19 -20.45
CA LYS A 24 -17.19 9.30 -19.54
C LYS A 24 -18.13 8.41 -20.33
N ILE A 25 -17.99 7.10 -20.17
CA ILE A 25 -18.91 6.09 -20.69
C ILE A 25 -19.69 5.54 -19.51
N GLU A 26 -21.01 5.68 -19.50
CA GLU A 26 -21.88 5.13 -18.47
C GLU A 26 -22.70 3.99 -19.07
N ILE A 27 -22.54 2.76 -18.58
CA ILE A 27 -23.31 1.61 -19.05
C ILE A 27 -24.31 1.21 -17.97
N SER A 28 -25.57 1.17 -18.37
CA SER A 28 -26.70 0.64 -17.62
C SER A 28 -27.39 -0.43 -18.46
N ASN A 29 -28.20 -1.28 -17.82
CA ASN A 29 -28.84 -2.45 -18.43
C ASN A 29 -29.53 -2.19 -19.79
N SER A 30 -30.00 -0.96 -20.04
CA SER A 30 -30.69 -0.58 -21.27
C SER A 30 -30.03 0.56 -22.05
N THR A 31 -28.96 1.15 -21.52
CA THR A 31 -28.45 2.43 -22.04
C THR A 31 -26.94 2.53 -21.88
N ILE A 32 -26.26 2.93 -22.95
CA ILE A 32 -24.85 3.32 -22.94
C ILE A 32 -24.77 4.83 -23.19
N VAL A 33 -24.24 5.59 -22.25
CA VAL A 33 -23.94 7.02 -22.40
C VAL A 33 -22.46 7.15 -22.74
N VAL A 34 -22.09 7.94 -23.74
CA VAL A 34 -20.69 8.28 -24.10
C VAL A 34 -20.58 9.80 -24.20
N GLY A 35 -20.03 10.44 -23.18
CA GLY A 35 -19.98 11.90 -23.07
C GLY A 35 -21.39 12.50 -23.04
N LYS A 36 -21.82 13.13 -24.14
CA LYS A 36 -23.17 13.71 -24.30
C LYS A 36 -24.11 12.83 -25.16
N GLN A 37 -23.63 11.71 -25.67
CA GLN A 37 -24.42 10.83 -26.52
C GLN A 37 -25.04 9.70 -25.71
N THR A 38 -26.29 9.36 -26.00
CA THR A 38 -27.01 8.27 -25.32
C THR A 38 -27.44 7.24 -26.36
N ILE A 39 -27.05 5.99 -26.17
CA ILE A 39 -27.36 4.84 -27.00
C ILE A 39 -28.38 3.98 -26.25
N ASN A 40 -29.59 3.86 -26.78
CA ASN A 40 -30.68 3.05 -26.24
C ASN A 40 -31.05 1.86 -27.15
N ASP A 41 -30.17 1.51 -28.10
CA ASP A 41 -30.38 0.35 -28.96
C ASP A 41 -30.11 -0.93 -28.17
N SER A 42 -31.16 -1.69 -27.86
CA SER A 42 -31.08 -2.89 -27.04
C SER A 42 -30.13 -3.95 -27.62
N LYS A 43 -30.06 -4.10 -28.95
CA LYS A 43 -29.16 -5.07 -29.58
C LYS A 43 -27.71 -4.65 -29.48
N LEU A 44 -27.45 -3.35 -29.66
CA LEU A 44 -26.10 -2.82 -29.53
C LEU A 44 -25.61 -2.86 -28.07
N VAL A 45 -26.49 -2.53 -27.12
CA VAL A 45 -26.21 -2.63 -25.67
C VAL A 45 -25.89 -4.07 -25.30
N GLU A 46 -26.70 -5.03 -25.74
CA GLU A 46 -26.48 -6.47 -25.50
C GLU A 46 -25.16 -6.96 -26.13
N GLN A 47 -24.81 -6.52 -27.34
CA GLN A 47 -23.52 -6.86 -27.97
C GLN A 47 -22.33 -6.35 -27.18
N VAL A 48 -22.40 -5.13 -26.63
CA VAL A 48 -21.35 -4.55 -25.80
C VAL A 48 -21.22 -5.33 -24.49
N LEU A 49 -22.35 -5.65 -23.83
CA LEU A 49 -22.35 -6.44 -22.59
C LEU A 49 -21.78 -7.85 -22.82
N ASN A 50 -22.21 -8.53 -23.89
CA ASN A 50 -21.69 -9.86 -24.24
C ASN A 50 -20.18 -9.83 -24.49
N LYS A 51 -19.69 -8.79 -25.20
CA LYS A 51 -18.25 -8.60 -25.38
C LYS A 51 -17.53 -8.37 -24.06
N LEU A 52 -18.08 -7.58 -23.12
CA LEU A 52 -17.47 -7.38 -21.81
C LEU A 52 -17.39 -8.69 -21.01
N GLU A 53 -18.41 -9.55 -21.11
CA GLU A 53 -18.42 -10.87 -20.48
C GLU A 53 -17.27 -11.77 -20.99
N GLU A 54 -16.92 -11.70 -22.29
CA GLU A 54 -15.78 -12.43 -22.87
C GLU A 54 -14.40 -12.04 -22.32
N PHE A 55 -14.32 -10.90 -21.62
CA PHE A 55 -13.09 -10.41 -20.98
C PHE A 55 -13.13 -10.53 -19.46
N LYS A 56 -14.26 -10.90 -18.85
CA LYS A 56 -14.46 -10.98 -17.39
C LYS A 56 -13.44 -11.88 -16.69
N ASP A 57 -13.06 -12.97 -17.33
CA ASP A 57 -12.11 -13.96 -16.81
C ASP A 57 -10.70 -13.82 -17.41
N LYS A 58 -10.46 -12.79 -18.23
CA LYS A 58 -9.14 -12.49 -18.79
C LYS A 58 -8.46 -11.45 -17.91
N GLU A 59 -7.28 -11.78 -17.39
CA GLU A 59 -6.45 -10.86 -16.57
C GLU A 59 -6.08 -9.54 -17.29
N SER A 60 -6.35 -9.43 -18.60
CA SER A 60 -5.98 -8.31 -19.46
C SER A 60 -7.00 -7.15 -19.48
N PHE A 61 -7.86 -6.98 -18.48
CA PHE A 61 -8.79 -5.86 -18.49
C PHE A 61 -8.04 -4.53 -18.21
N PRO A 62 -8.15 -3.51 -19.09
CA PRO A 62 -7.73 -2.15 -18.79
C PRO A 62 -8.60 -1.47 -17.71
N CYS A 63 -9.64 -2.14 -17.22
CA CYS A 63 -10.65 -1.61 -16.30
C CYS A 63 -10.35 -1.86 -14.82
N GLN A 64 -9.13 -2.29 -14.46
CA GLN A 64 -8.63 -2.16 -13.08
C GLN A 64 -8.16 -0.73 -12.76
N VAL A 65 -8.56 0.26 -13.58
CA VAL A 65 -8.56 1.67 -13.15
C VAL A 65 -9.51 1.77 -11.96
N VAL A 66 -8.90 1.82 -10.78
CA VAL A 66 -9.52 1.97 -9.46
C VAL A 66 -10.49 3.16 -9.49
N HIS A 67 -11.78 2.87 -9.66
CA HIS A 67 -12.83 3.85 -9.42
C HIS A 67 -13.06 3.96 -7.91
N LYS A 68 -12.84 5.17 -7.37
CA LYS A 68 -13.10 5.56 -5.97
C LYS A 68 -14.55 5.34 -5.51
N ASP A 69 -15.46 5.07 -6.46
CA ASP A 69 -16.91 5.07 -6.24
C ASP A 69 -17.46 3.72 -5.71
N LEU A 70 -16.61 2.72 -5.47
CA LEU A 70 -16.99 1.36 -5.03
C LEU A 70 -16.74 1.10 -3.52
N ASP A 71 -16.75 2.16 -2.70
CA ASP A 71 -16.21 2.22 -1.33
C ASP A 71 -16.85 1.25 -0.29
N GLU A 72 -18.04 0.70 -0.55
CA GLU A 72 -18.68 -0.24 0.41
C GLU A 72 -18.46 -1.73 0.10
N SER A 73 -18.30 -2.13 -1.17
CA SER A 73 -18.10 -3.53 -1.57
C SER A 73 -16.63 -3.91 -1.72
N TYR A 74 -15.71 -2.95 -1.58
CA TYR A 74 -14.27 -3.12 -1.78
C TYR A 74 -13.62 -4.18 -0.86
N SER A 75 -14.18 -4.44 0.33
CA SER A 75 -13.75 -5.50 1.25
C SER A 75 -14.31 -6.89 0.93
N GLU A 76 -15.29 -6.98 0.04
CA GLU A 76 -15.94 -8.23 -0.36
C GLU A 76 -15.33 -8.81 -1.63
N TYR A 77 -14.75 -7.98 -2.51
CA TYR A 77 -14.15 -8.40 -3.78
C TYR A 77 -12.72 -8.98 -3.69
N GLU A 78 -12.13 -9.05 -2.49
CA GLU A 78 -10.84 -9.70 -2.30
C GLU A 78 -10.98 -10.91 -1.35
N ASP A 79 -10.31 -12.02 -1.70
CA ASP A 79 -9.90 -13.07 -0.75
C ASP A 79 -8.93 -12.48 0.31
N LEU A 80 -9.44 -11.59 1.15
CA LEU A 80 -8.75 -11.12 2.34
C LEU A 80 -8.92 -12.19 3.41
N SER A 81 -7.83 -12.51 4.10
CA SER A 81 -7.92 -13.35 5.29
C SER A 81 -8.82 -12.67 6.34
N LEU A 82 -9.44 -13.46 7.22
CA LEU A 82 -10.26 -12.92 8.33
C LEU A 82 -9.50 -11.86 9.14
N ASN A 83 -8.22 -12.08 9.37
CA ASN A 83 -7.34 -11.14 10.07
C ASN A 83 -7.19 -9.81 9.31
N GLN A 84 -7.10 -9.84 7.98
CA GLN A 84 -7.02 -8.63 7.17
C GLN A 84 -8.33 -7.85 7.21
N LYS A 85 -9.49 -8.53 7.16
CA LYS A 85 -10.80 -7.89 7.27
C LYS A 85 -10.98 -7.18 8.62
N GLU A 86 -10.59 -7.83 9.72
CA GLU A 86 -10.65 -7.22 11.04
C GLU A 86 -9.69 -6.03 11.18
N SER A 87 -8.47 -6.18 10.67
CA SER A 87 -7.48 -5.09 10.64
C SER A 87 -8.03 -3.86 9.90
N ILE A 88 -8.71 -4.06 8.76
CA ILE A 88 -9.30 -2.96 7.98
C ILE A 88 -10.43 -2.30 8.74
N ARG A 89 -11.31 -3.07 9.40
CA ARG A 89 -12.39 -2.51 10.23
C ARG A 89 -11.82 -1.63 11.34
N GLN A 90 -10.79 -2.10 12.03
CA GLN A 90 -10.12 -1.32 13.06
C GLN A 90 -9.52 -0.03 12.50
N LEU A 91 -8.84 -0.09 11.34
CA LEU A 91 -8.25 1.09 10.71
C LEU A 91 -9.31 2.09 10.25
N LYS A 92 -10.47 1.65 9.75
CA LYS A 92 -11.58 2.54 9.36
C LYS A 92 -12.14 3.36 10.53
N LEU A 93 -12.03 2.85 11.76
CA LEU A 93 -12.43 3.59 12.97
C LEU A 93 -11.39 4.64 13.38
N ILE A 94 -10.14 4.46 12.95
CA ILE A 94 -9.00 5.21 13.46
C ILE A 94 -8.46 6.19 12.43
N LEU A 95 -8.26 5.79 11.18
CA LEU A 95 -7.67 6.61 10.13
C LEU A 95 -8.75 7.23 9.21
N PRO A 96 -8.46 8.38 8.57
CA PRO A 96 -9.29 8.87 7.48
C PRO A 96 -9.43 7.86 6.35
N SER A 97 -10.56 7.91 5.63
CA SER A 97 -10.85 6.97 4.52
C SER A 97 -9.73 6.91 3.49
N GLU A 98 -9.21 8.07 3.09
CA GLU A 98 -8.12 8.19 2.12
C GLU A 98 -6.86 7.40 2.52
N ASP A 99 -6.50 7.40 3.81
CA ASP A 99 -5.33 6.65 4.29
C ASP A 99 -5.60 5.15 4.31
N VAL A 100 -6.82 4.74 4.66
CA VAL A 100 -7.25 3.34 4.60
C VAL A 100 -7.24 2.83 3.16
N GLU A 101 -7.76 3.60 2.21
CA GLU A 101 -7.72 3.28 0.78
C GLU A 101 -6.27 3.12 0.27
N CYS A 102 -5.37 4.03 0.68
CA CYS A 102 -3.95 3.93 0.34
C CYS A 102 -3.32 2.62 0.86
N ILE A 103 -3.61 2.23 2.11
CA ILE A 103 -3.14 0.97 2.71
C ILE A 103 -3.70 -0.25 1.97
N LEU A 104 -4.98 -0.23 1.61
CA LEU A 104 -5.63 -1.31 0.85
C LEU A 104 -4.98 -1.46 -0.53
N MET A 105 -4.78 -0.36 -1.25
CA MET A 105 -4.13 -0.38 -2.55
C MET A 105 -2.68 -0.86 -2.45
N ALA A 106 -1.93 -0.43 -1.44
CA ALA A 106 -0.59 -0.95 -1.16
C ALA A 106 -0.57 -2.48 -0.92
N ARG A 107 -1.53 -3.03 -0.17
CA ARG A 107 -1.67 -4.48 0.04
C ARG A 107 -1.95 -5.23 -1.26
N ARG A 108 -2.76 -4.65 -2.16
CA ARG A 108 -3.02 -5.22 -3.48
C ARG A 108 -1.78 -5.26 -4.36
N VAL A 109 -1.04 -4.16 -4.41
CA VAL A 109 0.24 -4.09 -5.13
C VAL A 109 1.18 -5.17 -4.60
N LYS A 110 1.32 -5.32 -3.27
CA LYS A 110 2.15 -6.36 -2.66
C LYS A 110 1.69 -7.75 -3.11
N ARG A 111 0.39 -8.03 -3.04
CA ARG A 111 -0.19 -9.32 -3.45
C ARG A 111 0.07 -9.63 -4.93
N ALA A 112 -0.04 -8.62 -5.80
CA ALA A 112 0.26 -8.76 -7.22
C ALA A 112 1.73 -9.13 -7.45
N PHE A 113 2.66 -8.49 -6.74
CA PHE A 113 4.08 -8.88 -6.75
C PHE A 113 4.32 -10.29 -6.22
N ASP A 114 3.71 -10.66 -5.09
CA ASP A 114 3.85 -11.99 -4.50
C ASP A 114 3.35 -13.10 -5.43
N LYS A 115 2.26 -12.83 -6.17
CA LYS A 115 1.70 -13.73 -7.18
C LYS A 115 2.40 -13.65 -8.55
N LYS A 116 3.38 -12.75 -8.72
CA LYS A 116 4.08 -12.48 -9.98
C LYS A 116 3.12 -12.14 -11.14
N LEU A 117 2.10 -11.32 -10.87
CA LEU A 117 1.20 -10.83 -11.91
C LEU A 117 1.90 -9.80 -12.81
N ASP A 118 1.62 -9.84 -14.11
CA ASP A 118 2.27 -8.97 -15.09
C ASP A 118 1.99 -7.47 -14.85
N ASN A 119 0.81 -7.15 -14.33
CA ASN A 119 0.38 -5.77 -14.05
C ASN A 119 0.87 -5.22 -12.69
N ALA A 120 1.64 -5.96 -11.90
CA ALA A 120 2.06 -5.53 -10.55
C ALA A 120 2.81 -4.19 -10.56
N LYS A 121 3.60 -3.92 -11.60
CA LYS A 121 4.32 -2.65 -11.77
C LYS A 121 3.38 -1.49 -12.07
N GLU A 122 2.36 -1.71 -12.89
CA GLU A 122 1.37 -0.69 -13.25
C GLU A 122 0.55 -0.31 -12.03
N LEU A 123 0.09 -1.29 -11.25
CA LEU A 123 -0.62 -1.06 -9.99
C LEU A 123 0.22 -0.26 -8.99
N HIS A 124 1.54 -0.51 -8.93
CA HIS A 124 2.45 0.25 -8.08
C HIS A 124 2.57 1.72 -8.54
N LEU A 125 2.68 1.96 -9.85
CA LEU A 125 2.70 3.31 -10.40
C LEU A 125 1.38 4.06 -10.16
N ASP A 126 0.24 3.37 -10.29
CA ASP A 126 -1.06 3.94 -10.00
C ASP A 126 -1.21 4.33 -8.52
N LEU A 127 -0.68 3.51 -7.60
CA LEU A 127 -0.65 3.84 -6.17
C LEU A 127 0.14 5.12 -5.91
N GLU A 128 1.32 5.26 -6.51
CA GLU A 128 2.15 6.47 -6.37
C GLU A 128 1.47 7.71 -6.97
N LYS A 129 0.78 7.54 -8.10
CA LYS A 129 0.06 8.62 -8.79
C LYS A 129 -1.19 9.06 -8.00
N GLN A 130 -1.95 8.13 -7.45
CA GLN A 130 -3.20 8.42 -6.73
C GLN A 130 -2.95 9.00 -5.34
N TYR A 131 -1.85 8.61 -4.69
CA TYR A 131 -1.48 9.10 -3.37
C TYR A 131 -0.07 9.71 -3.41
N PRO A 132 0.07 10.92 -3.99
CA PRO A 132 1.33 11.64 -3.96
C PRO A 132 1.87 11.74 -2.53
N GLU A 133 3.19 11.70 -2.38
CA GLU A 133 3.91 11.82 -1.10
C GLU A 133 3.78 10.66 -0.10
N LYS A 134 2.71 9.83 -0.16
CA LYS A 134 2.49 8.72 0.78
C LYS A 134 2.40 7.32 0.16
N GLY A 135 1.96 7.18 -1.10
CA GLY A 135 1.75 5.87 -1.74
C GLY A 135 2.96 4.93 -1.66
N TYR A 136 4.12 5.41 -2.13
CA TYR A 136 5.39 4.66 -2.05
C TYR A 136 5.79 4.30 -0.61
N LYS A 137 5.56 5.21 0.35
CA LYS A 137 5.92 5.01 1.77
C LYS A 137 5.06 3.91 2.38
N VAL A 138 3.75 4.01 2.19
CA VAL A 138 2.76 3.02 2.66
C VAL A 138 3.02 1.67 2.01
N PHE A 139 3.32 1.63 0.70
CA PHE A 139 3.70 0.39 0.02
C PHE A 139 4.92 -0.28 0.65
N ASN A 140 5.97 0.46 0.95
CA ASN A 140 7.15 -0.12 1.59
C ASN A 140 6.86 -0.66 3.00
N LEU A 141 6.03 0.03 3.78
CA LEU A 141 5.62 -0.44 5.11
C LEU A 141 4.82 -1.75 5.02
N VAL A 142 3.90 -1.84 4.07
CA VAL A 142 3.09 -3.05 3.82
C VAL A 142 3.95 -4.16 3.22
N GLY A 143 4.70 -3.87 2.16
CA GLY A 143 5.58 -4.79 1.44
C GLY A 143 6.66 -5.40 2.34
N GLY A 144 7.19 -4.61 3.28
CA GLY A 144 8.17 -5.06 4.26
C GLY A 144 7.60 -5.79 5.48
N GLY A 145 6.28 -5.90 5.62
CA GLY A 145 5.61 -6.54 6.77
C GLY A 145 5.49 -5.65 8.01
N TYR A 146 6.13 -4.48 8.03
CA TYR A 146 6.10 -3.52 9.15
C TYR A 146 4.69 -3.06 9.48
N PHE A 147 3.83 -2.90 8.48
CA PHE A 147 2.47 -2.43 8.73
C PHE A 147 1.68 -3.40 9.61
N ASP A 148 1.68 -4.68 9.25
CA ASP A 148 0.91 -5.70 9.96
C ASP A 148 1.60 -6.16 11.25
N GLU A 149 2.93 -6.24 11.26
CA GLU A 149 3.70 -6.80 12.39
C GLU A 149 4.10 -5.75 13.43
N MET A 150 4.21 -4.47 13.04
CA MET A 150 4.70 -3.41 13.92
C MET A 150 3.76 -2.22 14.05
N ILE A 151 3.07 -1.77 13.01
CA ILE A 151 2.26 -0.55 13.11
C ILE A 151 0.89 -0.88 13.69
N LEU A 152 0.21 -1.88 13.12
CA LEU A 152 -1.14 -2.24 13.52
C LEU A 152 -1.25 -2.67 14.99
N PRO A 153 -0.33 -3.46 15.56
CA PRO A 153 -0.40 -3.84 16.98
C PRO A 153 -0.33 -2.65 17.95
N PHE A 154 0.21 -1.50 17.52
CA PHE A 154 0.22 -0.30 18.37
C PHE A 154 -1.18 0.26 18.59
N VAL A 155 -2.18 -0.06 17.76
CA VAL A 155 -3.57 0.33 18.03
C VAL A 155 -3.99 -0.08 19.44
N ASP A 156 -3.71 -1.32 19.83
CA ASP A 156 -4.09 -1.84 21.14
C ASP A 156 -3.22 -1.26 22.26
N VAL A 157 -1.94 -0.99 21.99
CA VAL A 157 -1.05 -0.26 22.93
C VAL A 157 -1.59 1.14 23.20
N PHE A 158 -1.92 1.90 22.15
CA PHE A 158 -2.47 3.24 22.30
C PHE A 158 -3.84 3.22 22.99
N LYS A 159 -4.70 2.23 22.71
CA LYS A 159 -5.98 2.06 23.43
C LYS A 159 -5.76 1.84 24.93
N ALA A 160 -4.79 1.00 25.29
CA ALA A 160 -4.48 0.71 26.69
C ALA A 160 -3.86 1.91 27.43
N GLU A 161 -3.04 2.72 26.74
CA GLU A 161 -2.33 3.84 27.37
C GLU A 161 -3.12 5.16 27.40
N TYR A 162 -3.96 5.43 26.39
CA TYR A 162 -4.53 6.76 26.18
C TYR A 162 -6.06 6.83 26.22
N GLU A 163 -6.73 5.75 26.63
CA GLU A 163 -8.21 5.66 26.71
C GLU A 163 -8.87 6.35 25.50
N ASP A 164 -9.73 7.35 25.70
CA ASP A 164 -10.47 8.05 24.63
C ASP A 164 -9.59 8.81 23.62
N LYS A 165 -8.33 9.11 23.96
CA LYS A 165 -7.39 9.83 23.08
C LYS A 165 -6.58 8.92 22.16
N TYR A 166 -6.78 7.60 22.24
CA TYR A 166 -5.97 6.65 21.47
C TYR A 166 -6.03 6.89 19.95
N ILE A 167 -7.17 7.33 19.42
CA ILE A 167 -7.34 7.59 17.98
C ILE A 167 -6.43 8.73 17.54
N GLU A 168 -6.46 9.85 18.27
CA GLU A 168 -5.61 11.02 18.00
C GLU A 168 -4.13 10.62 18.09
N LYS A 169 -3.74 9.90 19.16
CA LYS A 169 -2.35 9.49 19.39
C LYS A 169 -1.84 8.49 18.35
N PHE A 170 -2.69 7.56 17.93
CA PHE A 170 -2.33 6.63 16.85
C PHE A 170 -2.19 7.37 15.52
N ARG A 171 -3.07 8.32 15.21
CA ARG A 171 -2.95 9.16 14.01
C ARG A 171 -1.64 9.93 13.99
N ASP A 172 -1.31 10.59 15.11
CA ASP A 172 -0.04 11.31 15.26
C ASP A 172 1.15 10.37 15.03
N PHE A 173 1.13 9.18 15.63
CA PHE A 173 2.14 8.16 15.42
C PHE A 173 2.27 7.75 13.94
N TYR A 174 1.15 7.46 13.28
CA TYR A 174 1.10 7.08 11.87
C TYR A 174 1.63 8.18 10.95
N TYR A 175 1.19 9.43 11.12
CA TYR A 175 1.66 10.55 10.29
C TYR A 175 3.13 10.88 10.56
N ASN A 176 3.59 10.79 11.81
CA ASN A 176 5.01 10.93 12.12
C ASN A 176 5.83 9.85 11.41
N LEU A 177 5.35 8.60 11.40
CA LEU A 177 6.03 7.53 10.67
C LEU A 177 6.18 7.85 9.18
N LEU A 178 5.11 8.34 8.52
CA LEU A 178 5.16 8.74 7.11
C LEU A 178 6.03 9.99 6.87
N LYS A 179 6.05 10.91 7.83
CA LYS A 179 6.87 12.13 7.79
C LYS A 179 8.36 11.82 7.92
N PHE A 180 8.72 10.93 8.84
CA PHE A 180 10.11 10.51 9.07
C PHE A 180 10.54 9.35 8.17
N PHE A 181 9.67 8.84 7.31
CA PHE A 181 9.99 7.82 6.32
C PHE A 181 11.21 8.14 5.43
N PRO A 182 11.46 9.39 4.99
CA PRO A 182 12.68 9.72 4.26
C PRO A 182 13.96 9.43 5.06
N LEU A 183 13.87 9.47 6.39
CA LEU A 183 14.97 9.19 7.31
C LEU A 183 15.05 7.71 7.70
N ALA A 184 14.12 6.88 7.24
CA ALA A 184 14.03 5.47 7.58
C ALA A 184 14.09 4.60 6.32
N PHE A 185 14.72 3.43 6.43
CA PHE A 185 14.68 2.38 5.41
C PHE A 185 14.23 1.09 6.08
N PHE A 186 13.17 0.50 5.54
CA PHE A 186 12.54 -0.70 6.07
C PHE A 186 12.99 -1.92 5.26
N VAL A 187 13.88 -2.73 5.83
CA VAL A 187 14.46 -3.91 5.19
C VAL A 187 13.52 -5.09 5.37
N GLY A 188 13.00 -5.60 4.26
CA GLY A 188 12.17 -6.80 4.22
C GLY A 188 12.83 -7.93 3.42
N ASN A 189 12.14 -9.07 3.33
CA ASN A 189 12.66 -10.26 2.65
C ASN A 189 12.94 -9.99 1.16
N GLY A 190 12.09 -9.20 0.49
CA GLY A 190 12.28 -8.81 -0.91
C GLY A 190 13.32 -7.71 -1.16
N THR A 191 13.90 -7.11 -0.11
CA THR A 191 14.95 -6.09 -0.26
C THR A 191 16.26 -6.78 -0.64
N THR A 192 16.84 -6.46 -1.79
CA THR A 192 18.17 -6.96 -2.18
C THR A 192 19.28 -6.11 -1.53
N PRO A 193 20.51 -6.64 -1.36
CA PRO A 193 21.64 -5.85 -0.87
C PRO A 193 21.89 -4.58 -1.68
N GLU A 194 21.75 -4.64 -3.00
CA GLU A 194 21.96 -3.51 -3.91
C GLU A 194 20.92 -2.41 -3.67
N LYS A 195 19.63 -2.79 -3.56
CA LYS A 195 18.56 -1.84 -3.22
C LYS A 195 18.75 -1.20 -1.86
N LEU A 196 19.25 -1.96 -0.89
CA LEU A 196 19.58 -1.45 0.44
C LEU A 196 20.74 -0.45 0.38
N LYS A 197 21.82 -0.76 -0.36
CA LYS A 197 22.96 0.15 -0.57
C LYS A 197 22.51 1.46 -1.21
N GLU A 198 21.81 1.38 -2.34
CA GLU A 198 21.31 2.55 -3.08
C GLU A 198 20.39 3.39 -2.20
N GLY A 199 19.44 2.74 -1.51
CA GLY A 199 18.48 3.39 -0.64
C GLY A 199 19.11 4.06 0.58
N LEU A 200 20.15 3.46 1.17
CA LEU A 200 20.91 4.03 2.27
C LEU A 200 21.74 5.23 1.80
N LEU A 201 22.53 5.07 0.73
CA LEU A 201 23.37 6.15 0.20
C LEU A 201 22.54 7.35 -0.26
N ALA A 202 21.38 7.12 -0.87
CA ALA A 202 20.47 8.19 -1.26
C ALA A 202 20.00 9.01 -0.04
N ARG A 203 19.72 8.35 1.10
CA ARG A 203 19.27 9.02 2.33
C ARG A 203 20.40 9.74 3.04
N LEU A 204 21.60 9.15 3.08
CA LEU A 204 22.78 9.81 3.66
C LEU A 204 23.19 11.08 2.90
N LYS A 205 22.82 11.20 1.62
CA LYS A 205 23.04 12.40 0.80
C LYS A 205 22.00 13.50 1.02
N LEU A 206 20.92 13.24 1.78
CA LEU A 206 19.92 14.26 2.07
C LEU A 206 20.54 15.33 2.98
N GLY A 207 20.71 16.54 2.46
CA GLY A 207 21.24 17.67 3.23
C GLY A 207 20.33 18.02 4.41
N GLY A 208 20.94 18.34 5.56
CA GLY A 208 20.22 18.73 6.77
C GLY A 208 19.54 17.56 7.51
N VAL A 209 19.84 16.31 7.14
CA VAL A 209 19.36 15.13 7.85
C VAL A 209 20.32 14.75 8.98
N PRO A 210 19.89 14.79 10.25
CA PRO A 210 20.76 14.48 11.39
C PRO A 210 21.03 12.97 11.54
N PHE A 211 20.15 12.12 10.99
CA PHE A 211 20.29 10.67 11.06
C PHE A 211 19.48 9.92 9.98
N VAL A 212 19.92 8.71 9.67
CA VAL A 212 19.19 7.70 8.90
C VAL A 212 19.03 6.44 9.76
N ARG A 213 17.86 5.79 9.71
CA ARG A 213 17.57 4.55 10.43
C ARG A 213 17.30 3.42 9.47
N LEU A 214 17.97 2.28 9.68
CA LEU A 214 17.65 1.02 9.03
C LEU A 214 16.84 0.18 10.01
N HIS A 215 15.62 -0.16 9.61
CA HIS A 215 14.76 -1.08 10.34
C HIS A 215 14.87 -2.44 9.68
N ALA A 216 15.11 -3.49 10.46
CA ALA A 216 15.14 -4.87 9.98
C ALA A 216 14.39 -5.78 10.95
N ILE A 217 13.54 -6.64 10.41
CA ILE A 217 12.83 -7.68 11.16
C ILE A 217 13.29 -9.05 10.68
N GLY A 218 13.60 -9.94 11.62
CA GLY A 218 14.06 -11.30 11.37
C GLY A 218 15.57 -11.37 11.12
N LYS A 219 16.15 -12.51 11.51
CA LYS A 219 17.60 -12.73 11.47
C LYS A 219 18.21 -12.45 10.09
N HIS A 220 17.56 -12.92 9.03
CA HIS A 220 18.03 -12.74 7.66
C HIS A 220 18.13 -11.27 7.23
N ASN A 221 17.18 -10.42 7.61
CA ASN A 221 17.20 -9.00 7.24
C ASN A 221 18.19 -8.21 8.09
N ILE A 222 18.40 -8.62 9.34
CA ILE A 222 19.46 -8.07 10.22
C ILE A 222 20.84 -8.35 9.62
N GLU A 223 21.12 -9.61 9.26
CA GLU A 223 22.39 -10.00 8.61
C GLU A 223 22.63 -9.23 7.30
N LYS A 224 21.56 -8.92 6.55
CA LYS A 224 21.61 -8.12 5.33
C LYS A 224 22.00 -6.66 5.61
N VAL A 225 21.46 -6.06 6.68
CA VAL A 225 21.85 -4.72 7.15
C VAL A 225 23.32 -4.71 7.55
N GLU A 226 23.74 -5.63 8.42
CA GLU A 226 25.12 -5.73 8.90
C GLU A 226 26.12 -5.85 7.75
N LYS A 227 25.81 -6.70 6.75
CA LYS A 227 26.65 -6.86 5.56
C LYS A 227 26.78 -5.55 4.78
N VAL A 228 25.67 -4.87 4.49
CA VAL A 228 25.70 -3.63 3.69
C VAL A 228 26.39 -2.49 4.45
N VAL A 229 26.15 -2.36 5.76
CA VAL A 229 26.81 -1.37 6.62
C VAL A 229 28.32 -1.58 6.63
N SER A 230 28.78 -2.82 6.76
CA SER A 230 30.20 -3.17 6.72
C SER A 230 30.83 -2.90 5.35
N GLU A 231 30.18 -3.33 4.26
CA GLU A 231 30.69 -3.13 2.89
C GLU A 231 30.79 -1.65 2.49
N LEU A 232 29.92 -0.80 3.03
CA LEU A 232 29.94 0.65 2.80
C LEU A 232 30.83 1.40 3.80
N GLN A 233 31.51 0.69 4.71
CA GLN A 233 32.37 1.28 5.75
C GLN A 233 31.64 2.38 6.54
N ILE A 234 30.36 2.17 6.86
CA ILE A 234 29.54 3.18 7.54
C ILE A 234 30.12 3.53 8.91
N GLU A 235 30.57 2.53 9.66
CA GLU A 235 31.12 2.73 11.02
C GLU A 235 32.44 3.51 11.05
N GLU A 236 33.17 3.53 9.93
CA GLU A 236 34.40 4.32 9.79
C GLU A 236 34.10 5.81 9.53
N ASN A 237 32.94 6.11 8.95
CA ASN A 237 32.61 7.44 8.41
C ASN A 237 31.48 8.16 9.18
N TYR A 238 30.73 7.43 10.01
CA TYR A 238 29.52 7.94 10.69
C TYR A 238 29.45 7.45 12.13
N ILE A 239 28.72 8.20 12.96
CA ILE A 239 28.40 7.76 14.33
C ILE A 239 27.20 6.83 14.24
N THR A 240 27.33 5.59 14.72
CA THR A 240 26.27 4.58 14.63
C THR A 240 25.72 4.17 15.99
N LYS A 241 24.48 3.71 16.00
CA LYS A 241 23.83 3.10 17.17
C LYS A 241 23.00 1.90 16.74
N ASP A 242 23.36 0.72 17.23
CA ASP A 242 22.65 -0.53 16.96
C ASP A 242 21.73 -0.88 18.15
N ASN A 243 20.41 -0.80 17.94
CA ASN A 243 19.42 -1.20 18.93
C ASN A 243 18.71 -2.47 18.47
N ARG A 244 18.84 -3.54 19.24
CA ARG A 244 18.19 -4.82 18.97
C ARG A 244 17.15 -5.12 20.02
N PHE A 245 16.00 -5.63 19.61
CA PHE A 245 14.94 -6.04 20.51
C PHE A 245 14.20 -7.26 19.96
N ALA A 246 13.45 -7.92 20.82
CA ALA A 246 12.58 -9.03 20.44
C ALA A 246 11.14 -8.66 20.75
N SER A 247 10.21 -9.02 19.86
CA SER A 247 8.79 -8.94 20.17
C SER A 247 8.41 -9.96 21.27
N PRO A 248 7.25 -9.81 21.92
CA PRO A 248 6.73 -10.81 22.85
C PRO A 248 6.65 -12.23 22.25
N ASN A 249 6.50 -12.32 20.93
CA ASN A 249 6.44 -13.58 20.19
C ASN A 249 7.84 -14.09 19.75
N GLY A 250 8.93 -13.49 20.24
CA GLY A 250 10.30 -13.89 19.95
C GLY A 250 10.86 -13.40 18.61
N LEU A 251 10.13 -12.52 17.91
CA LEU A 251 10.59 -11.98 16.63
C LEU A 251 11.71 -10.98 16.86
N LYS A 252 12.90 -11.25 16.32
CA LYS A 252 14.06 -10.36 16.43
C LYS A 252 13.89 -9.15 15.51
N ALA A 253 14.20 -7.97 16.00
CA ALA A 253 14.22 -6.75 15.24
C ALA A 253 15.47 -5.92 15.56
N GLN A 254 15.88 -5.09 14.59
CA GLN A 254 17.00 -4.17 14.69
C GLN A 254 16.58 -2.78 14.19
N ILE A 255 17.00 -1.76 14.92
CA ILE A 255 17.04 -0.37 14.47
C ILE A 255 18.50 0.06 14.51
N TYR A 256 19.10 0.15 13.32
CA TYR A 256 20.47 0.62 13.13
C TYR A 256 20.43 2.10 12.72
N GLU A 257 20.81 2.99 13.63
CA GLU A 257 20.83 4.44 13.41
C GLU A 257 22.22 4.89 12.98
N ILE A 258 22.29 5.72 11.94
CA ILE A 258 23.50 6.29 11.36
C ILE A 258 23.35 7.80 11.44
N ARG A 259 24.19 8.47 12.22
CA ARG A 259 24.19 9.93 12.38
C ARG A 259 25.26 10.55 11.50
N THR A 260 24.87 11.59 10.77
CA THR A 260 25.82 12.45 10.07
C THR A 260 26.59 13.22 11.14
N SER A 261 27.92 13.22 11.06
CA SER A 261 28.73 14.02 11.97
C SER A 261 28.52 15.48 11.62
N GLU A 262 27.72 16.19 12.42
CA GLU A 262 27.71 17.65 12.37
C GLU A 262 29.09 18.14 12.82
N LYS A 263 29.95 18.50 11.86
CA LYS A 263 30.66 19.76 12.06
C LYS A 263 29.70 20.84 11.59
N PRO A 264 29.31 21.80 12.45
CA PRO A 264 28.71 23.03 11.98
C PRO A 264 29.64 23.59 10.91
N LYS A 265 29.12 23.83 9.71
CA LYS A 265 29.82 24.73 8.79
C LYS A 265 29.60 26.12 9.37
N ASP A 266 30.64 26.63 10.04
CA ASP A 266 30.78 28.05 10.35
C ASP A 266 30.72 28.89 9.06
#